data_AF-A0A2V9DLN5-F1
#
_entry.id   AF-A0A2V9DLN5-F1
#
_cell.length_a   1.000
_cell.length_b   1.000
_cell.length_c   1.000
_cell.angle_alpha   90.00
_cell.angle_beta   90.00
_cell.angle_gamma   90.00
#
_symmetry.space_group_name_H-M   'P 1'
#
loop_
_entity.id
_entity.type
_entity.pdbx_description
1 polymer ?
#
loop_
_entity_poly.entity_id
_entity_poly.type
_entity_poly.pdbx_seq_one_letter_code
_entity_poly.pdbx_strand_id
1 'polypeptide(L)'
;MSRDFYSYDPQDTRDTTPRRPHREHEADVSETRTNRGSGDAPHNGREAPETLDRNVLKPEREDSPRAYYVRDRAYLLRESEIHTLSEVGRFRVVAPPDLAKYGYARDSARMERDIRRLKEQSLLTDKTLETSQRQTLRVLTLTKQGQRLLKKTNRLHEDQAIYHGLVKPREAKHDADLYRLYHKEAARIERAGGRPVRVILDYELKRDLNRDLAALGPDKDDPDAKELIAEKHRLRVVNGKIPVPDVRIEYETAQRELSRVDLELATSHYRPRGLAAKAKAGFSLYSRPEDASRLRRILNDQDLTAGILAL
;
A
#
# COMPACT_ATOMS: atom_id res chain seq x y z
N MET A 1 20.16 2.15 -33.73
CA MET A 1 18.72 1.83 -33.74
C MET A 1 18.23 1.76 -32.30
N SER A 2 17.80 2.91 -31.76
CA SER A 2 17.36 3.05 -30.38
C SER A 2 15.83 2.93 -30.36
N ARG A 3 15.28 1.99 -29.58
CA ARG A 3 13.83 1.86 -29.41
C ARG A 3 13.40 2.69 -28.21
N ASP A 4 12.69 3.76 -28.51
CA ASP A 4 11.88 4.51 -27.57
C ASP A 4 10.83 3.58 -26.95
N PHE A 5 10.79 3.54 -25.63
CA PHE A 5 9.68 2.99 -24.88
C PHE A 5 9.29 4.04 -23.84
N TYR A 6 7.99 4.12 -23.56
CA TYR A 6 7.29 5.04 -22.66
C TYR A 6 6.68 6.28 -23.34
N SER A 7 5.71 6.03 -24.22
CA SER A 7 4.52 6.89 -24.31
C SER A 7 3.34 6.08 -23.77
N TYR A 8 2.66 6.59 -22.74
CA TYR A 8 1.35 6.06 -22.36
C TYR A 8 0.43 7.19 -21.91
N ASP A 9 -0.62 7.36 -22.71
CA ASP A 9 -1.75 8.25 -22.52
C ASP A 9 -2.96 7.37 -22.12
N PRO A 10 -3.63 7.59 -20.98
CA PRO A 10 -4.80 6.80 -20.62
C PRO A 10 -6.07 7.43 -21.20
N GLN A 11 -6.56 6.86 -22.31
CA GLN A 11 -7.87 7.20 -22.86
C GLN A 11 -9.01 6.75 -21.92
N ASP A 12 -9.85 7.74 -21.60
CA ASP A 12 -11.16 7.66 -20.95
C ASP A 12 -12.16 6.97 -21.91
N THR A 13 -12.71 5.82 -21.50
CA THR A 13 -13.80 5.17 -22.22
C THR A 13 -15.07 5.23 -21.38
N ARG A 14 -15.99 6.07 -21.84
CA ARG A 14 -17.40 6.12 -21.46
C ARG A 14 -18.15 5.19 -22.42
N ASP A 15 -19.01 4.33 -21.89
CA ASP A 15 -20.19 3.78 -22.59
C ASP A 15 -21.12 3.22 -21.50
N THR A 16 -22.24 3.89 -21.21
CA THR A 16 -23.58 3.73 -21.80
C THR A 16 -24.21 2.36 -21.54
N THR A 17 -25.10 2.36 -20.56
CA THR A 17 -26.08 1.31 -20.25
C THR A 17 -27.16 1.19 -21.33
N PRO A 18 -27.81 0.02 -21.40
CA PRO A 18 -29.26 -0.01 -21.49
C PRO A 18 -29.91 -0.76 -20.31
N ARG A 19 -31.19 -0.42 -20.13
CA ARG A 19 -32.05 -0.55 -18.95
C ARG A 19 -33.10 -1.64 -19.15
N ARG A 20 -33.65 -2.18 -18.04
CA ARG A 20 -35.01 -2.76 -17.78
C ARG A 20 -35.06 -4.25 -17.38
N PRO A 21 -36.15 -4.73 -16.72
CA PRO A 21 -37.01 -4.07 -15.73
C PRO A 21 -37.35 -4.94 -14.49
N HIS A 22 -38.09 -4.31 -13.58
CA HIS A 22 -38.74 -4.77 -12.35
C HIS A 22 -39.50 -6.10 -12.41
N ARG A 23 -39.54 -6.80 -11.26
CA ARG A 23 -40.66 -7.64 -10.87
C ARG A 23 -40.88 -7.58 -9.35
N GLU A 24 -42.09 -7.19 -9.00
CA GLU A 24 -42.70 -7.22 -7.67
C GLU A 24 -43.32 -8.61 -7.42
N HIS A 25 -43.42 -9.00 -6.14
CA HIS A 25 -44.46 -9.83 -5.50
C HIS A 25 -43.88 -10.27 -4.14
N GLU A 26 -44.32 -9.68 -3.03
CA GLU A 26 -45.58 -9.90 -2.28
C GLU A 26 -45.38 -10.89 -1.14
N ALA A 27 -45.93 -10.47 -0.01
CA ALA A 27 -45.82 -11.04 1.30
C ALA A 27 -46.66 -12.32 1.43
N ASP A 28 -46.23 -13.23 2.30
CA ASP A 28 -47.19 -14.04 3.03
C ASP A 28 -46.75 -14.23 4.48
N VAL A 29 -47.74 -14.10 5.35
CA VAL A 29 -47.70 -14.12 6.80
C VAL A 29 -48.18 -15.49 7.23
N SER A 30 -47.52 -16.15 8.18
CA SER A 30 -48.14 -17.22 8.96
C SER A 30 -47.54 -17.29 10.36
N GLU A 31 -48.34 -16.81 11.30
CA GLU A 31 -48.26 -17.05 12.73
C GLU A 31 -48.80 -18.45 13.07
N THR A 32 -48.17 -19.15 14.01
CA THR A 32 -48.86 -19.98 15.03
C THR A 32 -47.87 -20.22 16.20
N ARG A 33 -48.06 -19.54 17.34
CA ARG A 33 -48.50 -20.07 18.67
C ARG A 33 -48.03 -21.50 18.98
N THR A 34 -47.62 -21.95 20.17
CA THR A 34 -47.54 -21.51 21.59
C THR A 34 -46.98 -22.75 22.34
N ASN A 35 -46.21 -22.63 23.43
CA ASN A 35 -46.62 -23.05 24.79
C ASN A 35 -45.47 -23.04 25.82
N ARG A 36 -45.87 -22.82 27.08
CA ARG A 36 -45.14 -22.60 28.33
C ARG A 36 -44.44 -23.82 28.91
N GLY A 37 -43.48 -23.56 29.81
CA GLY A 37 -43.08 -24.48 30.87
C GLY A 37 -42.07 -23.86 31.83
N SER A 38 -42.53 -23.35 32.97
CA SER A 38 -41.74 -22.92 34.12
C SER A 38 -41.33 -24.13 34.97
N GLY A 39 -40.15 -24.09 35.59
CA GLY A 39 -39.71 -25.03 36.62
C GLY A 39 -38.49 -24.51 37.39
N ASP A 40 -38.65 -24.38 38.71
CA ASP A 40 -37.67 -23.90 39.70
C ASP A 40 -36.51 -24.88 39.99
N ALA A 41 -35.44 -24.33 40.58
CA ALA A 41 -34.08 -24.87 40.81
C ALA A 41 -33.96 -25.99 41.88
N PRO A 42 -32.76 -26.58 42.14
CA PRO A 42 -31.78 -25.95 43.05
C PRO A 42 -30.28 -26.19 42.76
N HIS A 43 -29.50 -25.47 43.58
CA HIS A 43 -28.06 -25.26 43.71
C HIS A 43 -27.21 -26.53 44.02
N ASN A 44 -26.06 -26.73 43.36
CA ASN A 44 -24.79 -27.13 44.05
C ASN A 44 -23.55 -27.05 43.14
N GLY A 45 -22.39 -26.74 43.73
CA GLY A 45 -21.07 -27.16 43.21
C GLY A 45 -20.22 -26.10 42.50
N ARG A 46 -19.54 -25.26 43.27
CA ARG A 46 -18.37 -24.46 42.85
C ARG A 46 -17.23 -25.38 42.39
N GLU A 47 -16.65 -25.07 41.24
CA GLU A 47 -15.19 -25.04 41.02
C GLU A 47 -14.92 -24.18 39.79
N ALA A 48 -14.39 -22.98 40.03
CA ALA A 48 -13.97 -22.06 38.98
C ALA A 48 -12.54 -22.41 38.57
N PRO A 49 -12.24 -22.62 37.28
CA PRO A 49 -10.86 -22.61 36.83
C PRO A 49 -10.40 -21.16 36.71
N GLU A 50 -9.30 -20.91 37.41
CA GLU A 50 -8.58 -19.66 37.51
C GLU A 50 -8.21 -19.09 36.13
N THR A 51 -8.56 -17.82 35.95
CA THR A 51 -7.85 -16.81 35.15
C THR A 51 -7.16 -17.28 33.86
N LEU A 52 -7.96 -17.68 32.87
CA LEU A 52 -7.56 -17.51 31.47
C LEU A 52 -7.70 -16.02 31.11
N ASP A 53 -6.56 -15.43 30.83
CA ASP A 53 -6.27 -14.04 30.49
C ASP A 53 -7.38 -13.35 29.69
N ARG A 54 -8.25 -12.63 30.41
CA ARG A 54 -9.45 -11.95 29.88
C ARG A 54 -9.12 -10.71 29.04
N ASN A 55 -7.83 -10.45 28.80
CA ASN A 55 -7.33 -9.28 28.07
C ASN A 55 -6.98 -9.53 26.60
N VAL A 56 -6.98 -10.77 26.10
CA VAL A 56 -6.62 -11.07 24.69
C VAL A 56 -7.82 -10.97 23.72
N LEU A 57 -9.07 -10.96 24.22
CA LEU A 57 -10.29 -10.92 23.39
C LEU A 57 -10.93 -9.53 23.28
N LYS A 58 -10.28 -8.48 23.79
CA LYS A 58 -10.90 -7.16 23.97
C LYS A 58 -10.98 -6.19 22.76
N PRO A 59 -10.23 -6.29 21.65
CA PRO A 59 -10.25 -5.20 20.65
C PRO A 59 -11.47 -5.21 19.71
N GLU A 60 -12.14 -6.35 19.47
CA GLU A 60 -13.21 -6.42 18.44
C GLU A 60 -14.58 -5.90 18.91
N ARG A 61 -14.87 -5.96 20.22
CA ARG A 61 -16.16 -5.51 20.76
C ARG A 61 -16.27 -3.99 20.85
N GLU A 62 -15.15 -3.29 20.94
CA GLU A 62 -15.08 -1.83 20.99
C GLU A 62 -14.99 -1.19 19.59
N ASP A 63 -14.59 -1.95 18.57
CA ASP A 63 -14.49 -1.48 17.18
C ASP A 63 -15.89 -1.47 16.50
N SER A 64 -16.74 -0.55 16.94
CA SER A 64 -18.10 -0.39 16.43
C SER A 64 -18.10 0.15 14.99
N PRO A 65 -18.80 -0.50 14.04
CA PRO A 65 -18.88 -0.02 12.67
C PRO A 65 -19.44 1.41 12.59
N ARG A 66 -18.85 2.25 11.73
CA ARG A 66 -19.32 3.59 11.39
C ARG A 66 -19.89 3.61 9.98
N ALA A 67 -20.94 4.40 9.77
CA ALA A 67 -21.54 4.60 8.45
C ALA A 67 -20.73 5.60 7.62
N TYR A 68 -20.35 5.20 6.41
CA TYR A 68 -19.71 6.03 5.40
C TYR A 68 -20.61 6.11 4.17
N TYR A 69 -20.96 7.34 3.77
CA TYR A 69 -21.86 7.58 2.65
C TYR A 69 -21.06 8.01 1.41
N VAL A 70 -21.26 7.30 0.30
CA VAL A 70 -20.64 7.60 -0.98
C VAL A 70 -21.72 7.58 -2.06
N ARG A 71 -22.15 8.77 -2.48
CA ARG A 71 -23.35 8.95 -3.33
C ARG A 71 -24.55 8.30 -2.62
N ASP A 72 -25.24 7.39 -3.29
CA ASP A 72 -26.46 6.75 -2.80
C ASP A 72 -26.19 5.43 -2.05
N ARG A 73 -24.93 5.17 -1.65
CA ARG A 73 -24.53 3.95 -0.93
C ARG A 73 -24.00 4.27 0.46
N ALA A 74 -24.48 3.51 1.44
CA ALA A 74 -23.96 3.50 2.80
C ALA A 74 -23.11 2.24 3.02
N TYR A 75 -21.95 2.43 3.63
CA TYR A 75 -21.02 1.36 4.01
C TYR A 75 -20.84 1.39 5.52
N LEU A 76 -21.03 0.25 6.19
CA LEU A 76 -20.77 0.12 7.62
C LEU A 76 -19.39 -0.49 7.79
N LEU A 77 -18.42 0.34 8.18
CA LEU A 77 -17.02 -0.05 8.26
C LEU A 77 -16.45 0.19 9.66
N ARG A 78 -15.71 -0.80 10.15
CA ARG A 78 -14.89 -0.74 11.36
C ARG A 78 -13.63 0.07 11.13
N GLU A 79 -12.99 0.49 12.21
CA GLU A 79 -11.73 1.21 12.13
C GLU A 79 -10.63 0.33 11.50
N SER A 80 -10.61 -0.97 11.80
CA SER A 80 -9.66 -1.90 11.17
C SER A 80 -9.87 -2.07 9.65
N GLU A 81 -11.13 -2.05 9.20
CA GLU A 81 -11.48 -2.09 7.78
C GLU A 81 -11.04 -0.81 7.06
N ILE A 82 -11.26 0.36 7.68
CA ILE A 82 -10.77 1.65 7.17
C ILE A 82 -9.24 1.73 7.16
N HIS A 83 -8.59 1.20 8.19
CA HIS A 83 -7.14 1.08 8.25
C HIS A 83 -6.61 0.21 7.09
N THR A 84 -7.22 -0.94 6.84
CA THR A 84 -6.88 -1.80 5.69
C THR A 84 -7.03 -1.08 4.36
N LEU A 85 -8.15 -0.38 4.15
CA LEU A 85 -8.34 0.41 2.93
C LEU A 85 -7.26 1.50 2.81
N SER A 86 -6.85 2.10 3.93
CA SER A 86 -5.81 3.13 3.98
C SER A 86 -4.43 2.57 3.61
N GLU A 87 -4.04 1.42 4.14
CA GLU A 87 -2.78 0.75 3.81
C GLU A 87 -2.77 0.31 2.33
N VAL A 88 -3.82 -0.41 1.87
CA VAL A 88 -3.93 -0.84 0.46
C VAL A 88 -4.17 0.33 -0.50
N GLY A 89 -4.61 1.49 -0.01
CA GLY A 89 -4.78 2.70 -0.81
C GLY A 89 -3.46 3.44 -1.03
N ARG A 90 -2.62 3.53 0.01
CA ARG A 90 -1.28 4.12 -0.06
C ARG A 90 -0.35 3.31 -0.97
N PHE A 91 -0.50 2.00 -0.97
CA PHE A 91 0.31 1.09 -1.78
C PHE A 91 -0.57 0.39 -2.81
N ARG A 92 -0.24 0.55 -4.10
CA ARG A 92 -1.01 -0.06 -5.20
C ARG A 92 -1.28 -1.56 -5.02
N VAL A 93 -0.33 -2.27 -4.43
CA VAL A 93 -0.39 -3.72 -4.21
C VAL A 93 0.14 -4.00 -2.80
N VAL A 94 -0.59 -4.80 -2.02
CA VAL A 94 -0.14 -5.27 -0.69
C VAL A 94 -0.32 -6.78 -0.59
N ALA A 95 0.69 -7.47 -0.06
CA ALA A 95 0.59 -8.91 0.23
C ALA A 95 -0.06 -9.15 1.61
N PRO A 96 -1.04 -10.05 1.74
CA PRO A 96 -1.69 -10.34 3.03
C PRO A 96 -0.74 -10.69 4.17
N PRO A 97 0.35 -11.49 3.98
CA PRO A 97 1.27 -11.77 5.08
C PRO A 97 1.94 -10.51 5.67
N ASP A 98 2.27 -9.53 4.83
CA ASP A 98 2.83 -8.27 5.30
C ASP A 98 1.74 -7.38 5.93
N LEU A 99 0.53 -7.34 5.36
CA LEU A 99 -0.59 -6.63 5.99
C LEU A 99 -0.91 -7.18 7.37
N ALA A 100 -0.92 -8.51 7.55
CA ALA A 100 -1.12 -9.14 8.84
C ALA A 100 -0.03 -8.69 9.83
N LYS A 101 1.23 -8.73 9.39
CA LYS A 101 2.39 -8.38 10.22
C LYS A 101 2.36 -6.93 10.68
N TYR A 102 2.11 -5.99 9.77
CA TYR A 102 2.27 -4.56 10.03
C TYR A 102 0.95 -3.85 10.39
N GLY A 103 -0.16 -4.20 9.74
CA GLY A 103 -1.47 -3.56 9.95
C GLY A 103 -2.36 -4.25 10.98
N TYR A 104 -2.04 -5.48 11.38
CA TYR A 104 -2.87 -6.28 12.30
C TYR A 104 -2.09 -6.87 13.48
N ALA A 105 -0.88 -6.39 13.76
CA ALA A 105 -0.04 -6.93 14.85
C ALA A 105 0.09 -8.48 14.81
N ARG A 106 0.16 -9.04 13.60
CA ARG A 106 0.21 -10.48 13.27
C ARG A 106 -1.10 -11.26 13.47
N ASP A 107 -2.20 -10.61 13.80
CA ASP A 107 -3.54 -11.23 13.85
C ASP A 107 -4.08 -11.47 12.42
N SER A 108 -3.63 -12.58 11.84
CA SER A 108 -4.05 -13.01 10.51
C SER A 108 -5.54 -13.37 10.46
N ALA A 109 -6.11 -13.87 11.55
CA ALA A 109 -7.51 -14.28 11.58
C ALA A 109 -8.45 -13.07 11.49
N ARG A 110 -8.15 -11.99 12.22
CA ARG A 110 -8.88 -10.73 12.11
C ARG A 110 -8.70 -10.08 10.75
N MET A 111 -7.46 -10.03 10.24
CA MET A 111 -7.20 -9.52 8.90
C MET A 111 -8.04 -10.23 7.84
N GLU A 112 -8.09 -11.56 7.85
CA GLU A 112 -8.88 -12.31 6.85
C GLU A 112 -10.38 -12.07 6.97
N ARG A 113 -10.91 -11.82 8.18
CA ARG A 113 -12.32 -11.41 8.37
C ARG A 113 -12.60 -10.07 7.68
N ASP A 114 -11.74 -9.09 7.91
CA ASP A 114 -11.89 -7.74 7.35
C ASP A 114 -11.71 -7.76 5.82
N ILE A 115 -10.74 -8.52 5.30
CA ILE A 115 -10.55 -8.72 3.85
C ILE A 115 -11.82 -9.30 3.23
N ARG A 116 -12.43 -10.34 3.82
CA ARG A 116 -13.67 -10.93 3.29
C ARG A 116 -14.81 -9.92 3.24
N ARG A 117 -15.05 -9.18 4.32
CA ARG A 117 -16.11 -8.15 4.37
C ARG A 117 -15.88 -7.03 3.36
N LEU A 118 -14.63 -6.56 3.22
CA LEU A 118 -14.28 -5.53 2.25
C LEU A 118 -14.45 -6.01 0.80
N LYS A 119 -14.18 -7.30 0.53
CA LYS A 119 -14.45 -7.93 -0.78
C LYS A 119 -15.95 -8.04 -1.06
N GLU A 120 -16.74 -8.51 -0.09
CA GLU A 120 -18.20 -8.61 -0.20
C GLU A 120 -18.84 -7.25 -0.50
N GLN A 121 -18.31 -6.18 0.09
CA GLN A 121 -18.72 -4.79 -0.18
C GLN A 121 -18.11 -4.19 -1.46
N SER A 122 -17.37 -4.99 -2.25
CA SER A 122 -16.69 -4.56 -3.48
C SER A 122 -15.72 -3.38 -3.29
N LEU A 123 -15.13 -3.23 -2.11
CA LEU A 123 -14.16 -2.18 -1.78
C LEU A 123 -12.72 -2.61 -2.04
N LEU A 124 -12.46 -3.91 -1.94
CA LEU A 124 -11.14 -4.51 -2.13
C LEU A 124 -11.20 -5.67 -3.13
N THR A 125 -10.12 -5.86 -3.88
CA THR A 125 -9.89 -7.01 -4.76
C THR A 125 -8.72 -7.83 -4.24
N ASP A 126 -8.93 -9.13 -4.12
CA ASP A 126 -7.97 -10.11 -3.63
C ASP A 126 -7.74 -11.15 -4.74
N LYS A 127 -6.52 -11.17 -5.27
CA LYS A 127 -6.14 -11.96 -6.44
C LYS A 127 -4.93 -12.82 -6.11
N THR A 128 -4.92 -14.02 -6.65
CA THR A 128 -3.73 -14.87 -6.69
C THR A 128 -3.12 -14.77 -8.08
N LEU A 129 -1.86 -14.37 -8.14
CA LEU A 129 -1.09 -14.23 -9.37
C LEU A 129 -0.06 -15.34 -9.45
N GLU A 130 0.16 -15.88 -10.64
CA GLU A 130 1.33 -16.71 -10.90
C GLU A 130 2.57 -15.83 -11.05
N THR A 131 3.66 -16.22 -10.40
CA THR A 131 4.95 -15.54 -10.49
C THR A 131 5.97 -16.44 -11.18
N SER A 132 7.05 -15.83 -11.66
CA SER A 132 8.17 -16.58 -12.25
C SER A 132 8.63 -17.66 -11.26
N GLN A 133 8.73 -18.91 -11.71
CA GLN A 133 9.06 -20.13 -10.93
C GLN A 133 7.87 -20.90 -10.31
N ARG A 134 6.65 -20.83 -10.89
CA ARG A 134 5.45 -21.59 -10.42
C ARG A 134 5.02 -21.29 -8.99
N GLN A 135 5.48 -20.18 -8.43
CA GLN A 135 5.04 -19.71 -7.12
C GLN A 135 3.82 -18.80 -7.32
N THR A 136 2.83 -18.91 -6.45
CA THR A 136 1.68 -18.02 -6.45
C THR A 136 1.87 -16.89 -5.45
N LEU A 137 1.52 -15.67 -5.83
CA LEU A 137 1.49 -14.50 -4.96
C LEU A 137 0.06 -14.01 -4.81
N ARG A 138 -0.47 -14.07 -3.59
CA ARG A 138 -1.74 -13.44 -3.23
C ARG A 138 -1.53 -11.95 -2.96
N VAL A 139 -2.33 -11.11 -3.60
CA VAL A 139 -2.24 -9.64 -3.49
C VAL A 139 -3.60 -8.99 -3.31
N LEU A 140 -3.59 -7.88 -2.58
CA LEU A 140 -4.73 -7.01 -2.33
C LEU A 140 -4.55 -5.70 -3.10
N THR A 141 -5.64 -5.22 -3.72
CA THR A 141 -5.70 -3.93 -4.40
C THR A 141 -7.04 -3.27 -4.11
N LEU A 142 -7.10 -1.94 -4.02
CA LEU A 142 -8.40 -1.26 -3.92
C LEU A 142 -9.19 -1.40 -5.21
N THR A 143 -10.51 -1.46 -5.10
CA THR A 143 -11.39 -1.21 -6.25
C THR A 143 -11.54 0.29 -6.49
N LYS A 144 -12.10 0.67 -7.64
CA LYS A 144 -12.50 2.07 -7.90
C LYS A 144 -13.52 2.58 -6.87
N GLN A 145 -14.35 1.69 -6.31
CA GLN A 145 -15.29 2.03 -5.25
C GLN A 145 -14.57 2.25 -3.91
N GLY A 146 -13.66 1.35 -3.53
CA GLY A 146 -12.83 1.49 -2.34
C GLY A 146 -12.02 2.78 -2.34
N GLN A 147 -11.40 3.12 -3.47
CA GLN A 147 -10.66 4.38 -3.62
C GLN A 147 -11.57 5.61 -3.43
N ARG A 148 -12.77 5.61 -4.03
CA ARG A 148 -13.73 6.72 -3.89
C ARG A 148 -14.23 6.88 -2.46
N LEU A 149 -14.48 5.76 -1.78
CA LEU A 149 -14.87 5.74 -0.37
C LEU A 149 -13.77 6.34 0.48
N LEU A 150 -12.53 5.86 0.32
CA LEU A 150 -11.40 6.30 1.11
C LEU A 150 -11.09 7.80 0.92
N LYS A 151 -11.25 8.33 -0.30
CA LYS A 151 -11.16 9.78 -0.56
C LYS A 151 -12.13 10.63 0.25
N LYS A 152 -13.26 10.05 0.71
CA LYS A 152 -14.27 10.77 1.51
C LYS A 152 -14.05 10.65 3.01
N THR A 153 -13.19 9.75 3.47
CA THR A 153 -12.97 9.55 4.91
C THR A 153 -11.94 10.50 5.51
N ASN A 154 -11.18 11.23 4.68
CA ASN A 154 -10.09 12.14 5.08
C ASN A 154 -9.10 11.50 6.07
N ARG A 155 -8.88 10.18 5.96
CA ARG A 155 -7.95 9.43 6.82
C ARG A 155 -6.50 9.46 6.37
N LEU A 156 -6.27 9.86 5.12
CA LEU A 156 -4.94 10.01 4.54
C LEU A 156 -4.61 11.50 4.43
N HIS A 157 -3.31 11.81 4.38
CA HIS A 157 -2.83 13.17 4.08
C HIS A 157 -3.48 13.70 2.80
N GLU A 158 -3.76 15.00 2.72
CA GLU A 158 -4.52 15.60 1.60
C GLU A 158 -3.86 15.34 0.24
N ASP A 159 -2.54 15.39 0.19
CA ASP A 159 -1.75 15.10 -1.01
C ASP A 159 -1.40 13.61 -1.20
N GLN A 160 -1.83 12.72 -0.31
CA GLN A 160 -1.53 11.30 -0.45
C GLN A 160 -2.28 10.72 -1.66
N ALA A 161 -1.54 10.22 -2.64
CA ALA A 161 -2.14 9.45 -3.72
C ALA A 161 -2.80 8.19 -3.17
N ILE A 162 -3.99 7.90 -3.70
CA ILE A 162 -4.75 6.70 -3.38
C ILE A 162 -4.86 5.87 -4.66
N TYR A 163 -4.25 4.70 -4.66
CA TYR A 163 -4.20 3.81 -5.80
C TYR A 163 -5.39 2.84 -5.83
N HIS A 164 -5.68 2.31 -7.02
CA HIS A 164 -6.66 1.25 -7.19
C HIS A 164 -6.29 0.37 -8.38
N GLY A 165 -6.76 -0.87 -8.34
CA GLY A 165 -6.54 -1.87 -9.38
C GLY A 165 -5.09 -2.36 -9.47
N LEU A 166 -4.93 -3.42 -10.25
CA LEU A 166 -3.63 -4.01 -10.56
C LEU A 166 -3.23 -3.58 -11.98
N VAL A 167 -2.12 -2.85 -12.11
CA VAL A 167 -1.67 -2.30 -13.40
C VAL A 167 -0.89 -3.35 -14.20
N LYS A 168 0.14 -3.97 -13.60
CA LYS A 168 0.97 -4.97 -14.27
C LYS A 168 1.23 -6.17 -13.35
N PRO A 169 0.67 -7.35 -13.64
CA PRO A 169 0.87 -8.55 -12.81
C PRO A 169 2.35 -8.92 -12.60
N ARG A 170 3.21 -8.72 -13.61
CA ARG A 170 4.65 -9.00 -13.52
C ARG A 170 5.41 -8.13 -12.52
N GLU A 171 4.90 -6.93 -12.22
CA GLU A 171 5.50 -6.00 -11.26
C GLU A 171 4.92 -6.21 -9.84
N ALA A 172 3.85 -7.01 -9.68
CA ALA A 172 3.12 -7.15 -8.43
C ALA A 172 3.97 -7.61 -7.23
N LYS A 173 4.96 -8.50 -7.46
CA LYS A 173 5.89 -8.93 -6.39
C LYS A 173 6.75 -7.76 -5.91
N HIS A 174 7.25 -6.95 -6.84
CA HIS A 174 8.07 -5.79 -6.52
C HIS A 174 7.21 -4.71 -5.83
N ASP A 175 6.04 -4.38 -6.39
CA ASP A 175 5.10 -3.42 -5.80
C ASP A 175 4.69 -3.83 -4.38
N ALA A 176 4.44 -5.13 -4.13
CA ALA A 176 4.11 -5.63 -2.81
C ALA A 176 5.27 -5.52 -1.81
N ASP A 177 6.52 -5.68 -2.25
CA ASP A 177 7.68 -5.50 -1.38
C ASP A 177 7.88 -4.03 -0.95
N LEU A 178 7.36 -3.05 -1.71
CA LEU A 178 7.44 -1.63 -1.34
C LEU A 178 6.70 -1.34 -0.03
N TYR A 179 5.63 -2.08 0.26
CA TYR A 179 4.94 -2.01 1.54
C TYR A 179 5.84 -2.44 2.71
N ARG A 180 6.58 -3.54 2.54
CA ARG A 180 7.55 -4.01 3.54
C ARG A 180 8.71 -3.02 3.70
N LEU A 181 9.20 -2.48 2.58
CA LEU A 181 10.27 -1.48 2.55
C LEU A 181 9.87 -0.24 3.34
N TYR A 182 8.67 0.29 3.08
CA TYR A 182 8.12 1.42 3.82
C TYR A 182 8.11 1.15 5.32
N HIS A 183 7.53 0.03 5.78
CA HIS A 183 7.41 -0.25 7.21
C HIS A 183 8.79 -0.42 7.88
N LYS A 184 9.79 -0.90 7.15
CA LYS A 184 11.16 -1.02 7.66
C LYS A 184 11.80 0.35 7.90
N GLU A 185 11.66 1.27 6.95
CA GLU A 185 12.18 2.63 7.10
C GLU A 185 11.34 3.48 8.06
N ALA A 186 10.01 3.35 8.03
CA ALA A 186 9.09 4.01 8.96
C ALA A 186 9.48 3.70 10.41
N ALA A 187 9.74 2.43 10.74
CA ALA A 187 10.21 2.04 12.06
C ALA A 187 11.57 2.65 12.43
N ARG A 188 12.43 2.96 11.43
CA ARG A 188 13.71 3.66 11.66
C ARG A 188 13.49 5.14 11.94
N ILE A 189 12.61 5.79 11.17
CA ILE A 189 12.19 7.18 11.36
C ILE A 189 11.58 7.36 12.76
N GLU A 190 10.64 6.49 13.13
CA GLU A 190 9.96 6.51 14.43
C GLU A 190 10.91 6.31 15.61
N ARG A 191 11.88 5.38 15.49
CA ARG A 191 12.94 5.20 16.51
C ARG A 191 13.83 6.43 16.67
N ALA A 192 13.98 7.25 15.63
CA ALA A 192 14.69 8.53 15.70
C ALA A 192 13.80 9.69 16.19
N GLY A 193 12.56 9.41 16.62
CA GLY A 193 11.59 10.40 17.08
C GLY A 193 10.84 11.12 15.96
N GLY A 194 10.99 10.69 14.70
CA GLY A 194 10.25 11.23 13.58
C GLY A 194 8.90 10.54 13.36
N ARG A 195 8.08 11.09 12.46
CA ARG A 195 6.76 10.55 12.11
C ARG A 195 6.54 10.56 10.60
N PRO A 196 6.34 9.41 9.95
CA PRO A 196 5.95 9.36 8.54
C PRO A 196 4.63 10.11 8.30
N VAL A 197 4.61 10.97 7.29
CA VAL A 197 3.45 11.79 6.92
C VAL A 197 2.84 11.32 5.59
N ARG A 198 3.71 11.05 4.61
CA ARG A 198 3.29 10.71 3.25
C ARG A 198 4.26 9.70 2.63
N VAL A 199 3.71 8.81 1.82
CA VAL A 199 4.48 7.92 0.95
C VAL A 199 4.20 8.27 -0.51
N ILE A 200 5.26 8.40 -1.30
CA ILE A 200 5.21 8.75 -2.72
C ILE A 200 5.89 7.62 -3.49
N LEU A 201 5.18 7.01 -4.45
CA LEU A 201 5.73 5.92 -5.24
C LEU A 201 6.44 6.44 -6.50
N ASP A 202 7.35 5.63 -7.04
CA ASP A 202 8.11 5.90 -8.27
C ASP A 202 7.27 6.44 -9.43
N TYR A 203 6.03 5.95 -9.58
CA TYR A 203 5.11 6.38 -10.61
C TYR A 203 4.72 7.85 -10.48
N GLU A 204 4.47 8.33 -9.26
CA GLU A 204 4.17 9.75 -9.02
C GLU A 204 5.39 10.61 -9.36
N LEU A 205 6.56 10.20 -8.84
CA LEU A 205 7.82 10.91 -9.05
C LEU A 205 8.17 10.97 -10.55
N LYS A 206 8.07 9.85 -11.26
CA LYS A 206 8.32 9.76 -12.71
C LYS A 206 7.32 10.60 -13.50
N ARG A 207 6.04 10.55 -13.16
CA ARG A 207 5.00 11.34 -13.85
C ARG A 207 5.29 12.83 -13.73
N ASP A 208 5.55 13.31 -12.52
CA ASP A 208 5.73 14.73 -12.27
C ASP A 208 7.09 15.23 -12.82
N LEU A 209 8.15 14.41 -12.72
CA LEU A 209 9.45 14.67 -13.34
C LEU A 209 9.35 14.73 -14.86
N ASN A 210 8.73 13.73 -15.49
CA ASN A 210 8.63 13.68 -16.96
C ASN A 210 7.77 14.81 -17.52
N ARG A 211 6.73 15.23 -16.80
CA ARG A 211 5.94 16.41 -17.17
C ARG A 211 6.81 17.66 -17.22
N ASP A 212 7.63 17.88 -16.20
CA ASP A 212 8.48 19.06 -16.11
C ASP A 212 9.64 18.99 -17.13
N LEU A 213 10.22 17.81 -17.36
CA LEU A 213 11.22 17.60 -18.42
C LEU A 213 10.63 17.84 -19.82
N ALA A 214 9.41 17.38 -20.07
CA ALA A 214 8.74 17.61 -21.35
C ALA A 214 8.46 19.11 -21.58
N ALA A 215 8.23 19.88 -20.51
CA ALA A 215 8.04 21.32 -20.60
C ALA A 215 9.30 22.10 -21.01
N LEU A 216 10.50 21.50 -20.95
CA LEU A 216 11.73 22.12 -21.48
C LEU A 216 11.77 22.16 -23.01
N GLY A 217 11.02 21.30 -23.71
CA GLY A 217 11.00 21.27 -25.17
C GLY A 217 12.39 21.08 -25.79
N PRO A 218 12.89 22.04 -26.61
CA PRO A 218 14.23 21.97 -27.22
C PRO A 218 15.38 21.91 -26.21
N ASP A 219 15.21 22.54 -25.04
CA ASP A 219 16.25 22.65 -24.01
C ASP A 219 16.34 21.39 -23.14
N LYS A 220 15.61 20.33 -23.49
CA LYS A 220 15.62 19.06 -22.75
C LYS A 220 16.99 18.41 -22.65
N ASP A 221 17.97 18.81 -23.47
CA ASP A 221 19.33 18.28 -23.47
C ASP A 221 20.35 19.23 -22.84
N ASP A 222 19.93 20.44 -22.47
CA ASP A 222 20.72 21.38 -21.68
C ASP A 222 21.00 20.79 -20.28
N PRO A 223 22.28 20.59 -19.91
CA PRO A 223 22.67 20.13 -18.59
C PRO A 223 22.18 21.02 -17.45
N ASP A 224 22.20 22.34 -17.62
CA ASP A 224 21.86 23.28 -16.55
C ASP A 224 20.35 23.27 -16.29
N ALA A 225 19.55 23.22 -17.35
CA ALA A 225 18.10 23.04 -17.26
C ALA A 225 17.72 21.71 -16.59
N LYS A 226 18.45 20.61 -16.90
CA LYS A 226 18.25 19.32 -16.24
C LYS A 226 18.58 19.38 -14.75
N GLU A 227 19.65 20.08 -14.35
CA GLU A 227 20.03 20.22 -12.96
C GLU A 227 18.98 21.00 -12.17
N LEU A 228 18.45 22.09 -12.73
CA LEU A 228 17.35 22.86 -12.12
C LEU A 228 16.09 22.02 -11.91
N ILE A 229 15.73 21.17 -12.88
CA ILE A 229 14.60 20.24 -12.72
C ILE A 229 14.92 19.17 -11.66
N ALA A 230 16.13 18.62 -11.66
CA ALA A 230 16.54 17.65 -10.63
C ALA A 230 16.39 18.28 -9.23
N GLU A 231 16.88 19.50 -9.03
CA GLU A 231 16.80 20.21 -7.75
C GLU A 231 15.34 20.49 -7.34
N LYS A 232 14.50 20.93 -8.28
CA LYS A 232 13.05 21.13 -8.04
C LYS A 232 12.39 19.86 -7.50
N HIS A 233 12.75 18.70 -8.06
CA HIS A 233 12.27 17.38 -7.62
C HIS A 233 13.07 16.80 -6.45
N ARG A 234 14.09 17.54 -5.96
CA ARG A 234 14.97 17.14 -4.86
C ARG A 234 15.65 15.80 -5.16
N LEU A 235 16.12 15.69 -6.39
CA LEU A 235 16.90 14.61 -6.96
C LEU A 235 18.22 15.18 -7.46
N ARG A 236 19.11 14.32 -7.97
CA ARG A 236 20.42 14.72 -8.50
C ARG A 236 20.60 14.18 -9.90
N VAL A 237 21.33 14.91 -10.74
CA VAL A 237 21.80 14.36 -12.01
C VAL A 237 22.98 13.43 -11.75
N VAL A 238 22.88 12.18 -12.23
CA VAL A 238 23.92 11.16 -12.16
C VAL A 238 24.15 10.61 -13.56
N ASN A 239 25.37 10.78 -14.08
CA ASN A 239 25.75 10.38 -15.43
C ASN A 239 24.79 10.92 -16.52
N GLY A 240 24.41 12.20 -16.41
CA GLY A 240 23.53 12.89 -17.37
C GLY A 240 22.06 12.46 -17.32
N LYS A 241 21.64 11.74 -16.29
CA LYS A 241 20.26 11.29 -16.07
C LYS A 241 19.81 11.64 -14.66
N ILE A 242 18.51 11.71 -14.42
CA ILE A 242 17.93 11.91 -13.09
C ILE A 242 17.36 10.56 -12.62
N PRO A 243 18.06 9.80 -11.76
CA PRO A 243 17.49 8.57 -11.19
C PRO A 243 16.29 8.91 -10.30
N VAL A 244 15.29 8.04 -10.27
CA VAL A 244 14.08 8.19 -9.44
C VAL A 244 13.99 7.02 -8.47
N PRO A 245 13.80 7.22 -7.17
CA PRO A 245 13.69 6.12 -6.20
C PRO A 245 12.39 5.34 -6.37
N ASP A 246 12.32 4.13 -5.80
CA ASP A 246 11.11 3.32 -5.81
C ASP A 246 10.03 3.90 -4.87
N VAL A 247 10.48 4.42 -3.71
CA VAL A 247 9.63 5.04 -2.69
C VAL A 247 10.32 6.28 -2.13
N ARG A 248 9.57 7.36 -1.96
CA ARG A 248 9.95 8.50 -1.12
C ARG A 248 9.03 8.57 0.09
N ILE A 249 9.59 8.68 1.29
CA ILE A 249 8.82 8.94 2.50
C ILE A 249 9.08 10.39 2.92
N GLU A 250 8.01 11.16 3.04
CA GLU A 250 8.04 12.47 3.69
C GLU A 250 7.62 12.29 5.14
N TYR A 251 8.38 12.89 6.06
CA TYR A 251 8.21 12.68 7.49
C TYR A 251 8.55 13.94 8.28
N GLU A 252 7.91 14.10 9.44
CA GLU A 252 8.29 15.10 10.43
C GLU A 252 9.45 14.57 11.28
N THR A 253 10.49 15.37 11.51
CA THR A 253 11.56 15.03 12.45
C THR A 253 11.10 15.20 13.91
N ALA A 254 11.93 14.81 14.88
CA ALA A 254 11.67 15.08 16.28
C ALA A 254 11.51 16.59 16.59
N GLN A 255 12.12 17.44 15.76
CA GLN A 255 12.04 18.89 15.81
C GLN A 255 10.82 19.46 15.07
N ARG A 256 9.93 18.60 14.55
CA ARG A 256 8.75 18.95 13.74
C ARG A 256 9.08 19.64 12.41
N GLU A 257 10.29 19.40 11.90
CA GLU A 257 10.69 19.85 10.58
C GLU A 257 10.30 18.80 9.54
N LEU A 258 9.85 19.23 8.36
CA LEU A 258 9.60 18.31 7.27
C LEU A 258 10.91 17.87 6.62
N SER A 259 11.10 16.56 6.58
CA SER A 259 12.23 15.89 5.93
C SER A 259 11.74 14.83 4.96
N ARG A 260 12.66 14.24 4.20
CA ARG A 260 12.39 13.17 3.24
C ARG A 260 13.48 12.12 3.25
N VAL A 261 13.13 10.90 2.87
CA VAL A 261 14.09 9.85 2.54
C VAL A 261 13.67 9.11 1.27
N ASP A 262 14.65 8.90 0.39
CA ASP A 262 14.47 8.22 -0.89
C ASP A 262 14.99 6.78 -0.78
N LEU A 263 14.12 5.81 -1.08
CA LEU A 263 14.35 4.39 -0.89
C LEU A 263 14.36 3.64 -2.22
N GLU A 264 15.28 2.71 -2.35
CA GLU A 264 15.39 1.83 -3.52
C GLU A 264 15.37 0.37 -3.07
N LEU A 265 14.51 -0.44 -3.70
CA LEU A 265 14.51 -1.88 -3.51
C LEU A 265 15.42 -2.55 -4.55
N ALA A 266 16.66 -2.82 -4.15
CA ALA A 266 17.63 -3.52 -4.97
C ALA A 266 17.33 -5.03 -4.98
N THR A 267 17.22 -5.59 -6.20
CA THR A 267 17.07 -7.03 -6.44
C THR A 267 18.29 -7.58 -7.16
N SER A 268 18.55 -8.88 -7.06
CA SER A 268 19.73 -9.51 -7.69
C SER A 268 19.81 -9.40 -9.22
N HIS A 269 18.72 -9.03 -9.89
CA HIS A 269 18.69 -8.82 -11.34
C HIS A 269 19.12 -7.41 -11.77
N TYR A 270 19.45 -6.53 -10.82
CA TYR A 270 19.92 -5.19 -11.17
C TYR A 270 21.23 -5.23 -11.96
N ARG A 271 21.30 -4.40 -13.00
CA ARG A 271 22.57 -4.15 -13.69
C ARG A 271 23.48 -3.31 -12.78
N PRO A 272 24.77 -3.67 -12.62
CA PRO A 272 25.72 -2.96 -11.74
C PRO A 272 25.70 -1.43 -11.88
N ARG A 273 25.74 -0.93 -13.12
CA ARG A 273 25.72 0.52 -13.41
C ARG A 273 24.44 1.21 -12.94
N GLY A 274 23.30 0.53 -12.97
CA GLY A 274 22.02 1.08 -12.50
C GLY A 274 22.01 1.23 -10.98
N LEU A 275 22.47 0.20 -10.27
CA LEU A 275 22.59 0.22 -8.82
C LEU A 275 23.56 1.32 -8.35
N ALA A 276 24.72 1.43 -9.02
CA ALA A 276 25.71 2.46 -8.73
C ALA A 276 25.15 3.88 -8.92
N ALA A 277 24.34 4.10 -9.96
CA ALA A 277 23.70 5.39 -10.19
C ALA A 277 22.70 5.76 -9.08
N LYS A 278 21.91 4.80 -8.60
CA LYS A 278 20.96 4.98 -7.49
C LYS A 278 21.68 5.29 -6.17
N ALA A 279 22.78 4.58 -5.88
CA ALA A 279 23.65 4.88 -4.75
C ALA A 279 24.26 6.30 -4.83
N LYS A 280 24.80 6.69 -5.99
CA LYS A 280 25.35 8.04 -6.22
C LYS A 280 24.29 9.15 -6.10
N ALA A 281 23.03 8.84 -6.42
CA ALA A 281 21.91 9.75 -6.23
C ALA A 281 21.55 9.96 -4.74
N GLY A 282 22.11 9.17 -3.82
CA GLY A 282 21.90 9.29 -2.38
C GLY A 282 20.74 8.46 -1.84
N PHE A 283 20.24 7.48 -2.61
CA PHE A 283 19.10 6.66 -2.16
C PHE A 283 19.54 5.62 -1.12
N SER A 284 18.70 5.41 -0.12
CA SER A 284 18.85 4.32 0.84
C SER A 284 18.50 3.00 0.16
N LEU A 285 19.54 2.17 -0.07
CA LEU A 285 19.40 0.89 -0.74
C LEU A 285 18.98 -0.19 0.25
N TYR A 286 17.86 -0.86 -0.06
CA TYR A 286 17.40 -2.04 0.65
C TYR A 286 17.47 -3.26 -0.26
N SER A 287 17.79 -4.41 0.30
CA SER A 287 17.70 -5.67 -0.43
C SER A 287 17.11 -6.77 0.43
N ARG A 288 16.55 -7.78 -0.23
CA ARG A 288 16.22 -9.03 0.44
C ARG A 288 17.50 -9.74 0.92
N PRO A 289 17.45 -10.55 1.98
CA PRO A 289 18.62 -11.25 2.51
C PRO A 289 19.36 -12.09 1.47
N GLU A 290 18.61 -12.75 0.58
CA GLU A 290 19.16 -13.58 -0.50
C GLU A 290 19.99 -12.80 -1.52
N ASP A 291 19.70 -11.50 -1.71
CA ASP A 291 20.34 -10.66 -2.71
C ASP A 291 21.50 -9.82 -2.14
N ALA A 292 21.53 -9.63 -0.82
CA ALA A 292 22.39 -8.66 -0.13
C ALA A 292 23.89 -8.88 -0.40
N SER A 293 24.38 -10.12 -0.31
CA SER A 293 25.81 -10.44 -0.47
C SER A 293 26.31 -10.12 -1.87
N ARG A 294 25.51 -10.38 -2.91
CA ARG A 294 25.88 -10.09 -4.30
C ARG A 294 25.87 -8.58 -4.55
N LEU A 295 24.85 -7.89 -4.07
CA LEU A 295 24.71 -6.45 -4.27
C LEU A 295 25.83 -5.66 -3.56
N ARG A 296 26.28 -6.11 -2.38
CA ARG A 296 27.43 -5.51 -1.67
C ARG A 296 28.72 -5.60 -2.47
N ARG A 297 28.99 -6.75 -3.12
CA ARG A 297 30.15 -6.89 -4.01
C ARG A 297 30.09 -5.89 -5.16
N ILE A 298 28.93 -5.74 -5.79
CA ILE A 298 28.72 -4.79 -6.89
C ILE A 298 29.00 -3.33 -6.48
N LEU A 299 28.60 -2.92 -5.27
CA LEU A 299 28.85 -1.56 -4.79
C LEU A 299 30.32 -1.34 -4.45
N ASN A 300 30.98 -2.33 -3.83
CA ASN A 300 32.40 -2.29 -3.54
C ASN A 300 33.22 -2.21 -4.84
N ASP A 301 32.87 -2.98 -5.87
CA ASP A 301 33.52 -2.97 -7.20
C ASP A 301 33.33 -1.63 -7.95
N GLN A 302 32.50 -0.72 -7.43
CA GLN A 302 32.26 0.62 -7.98
C GLN A 302 32.77 1.73 -7.04
N ASP A 303 33.55 1.36 -6.01
CA ASP A 303 34.08 2.25 -4.96
C ASP A 303 32.99 3.09 -4.27
N LEU A 304 31.79 2.50 -4.10
CA LEU A 304 30.67 3.16 -3.45
C LEU A 304 30.55 2.73 -1.99
N THR A 305 30.57 3.71 -1.09
CA THR A 305 30.38 3.52 0.36
C THR A 305 28.91 3.34 0.77
N ALA A 306 27.99 3.27 -0.19
CA ALA A 306 26.56 3.10 0.09
C ALA A 306 26.28 1.75 0.77
N GLY A 307 25.73 1.79 1.98
CA GLY A 307 25.32 0.59 2.71
C GLY A 307 24.06 -0.02 2.13
N ILE A 308 24.02 -1.35 2.02
CA ILE A 308 22.79 -2.11 1.73
C ILE A 308 22.14 -2.54 3.04
N LEU A 309 20.96 -1.99 3.26
CA LEU A 309 20.10 -2.29 4.40
C LEU A 309 19.29 -3.56 4.13
N ALA A 310 19.08 -4.36 5.17
CA ALA A 310 18.28 -5.58 5.07
C ALA A 310 16.79 -5.24 5.15
N LEU A 311 16.03 -5.73 4.18
CA LEU A 311 14.56 -5.66 4.16
C LEU A 311 13.97 -6.49 5.32
#